data_AF-W9SEM8-F1
#
_entry.id   AF-W9SEM8-F1
#
_cell.length_a   1.000
_cell.length_b   1.000
_cell.length_c   1.000
_cell.angle_alpha   90.00
_cell.angle_beta   90.00
_cell.angle_gamma   90.00
#
_symmetry.space_group_name_H-M   'P 1'
#
loop_
_entity.id
_entity.type
_entity.pdbx_description
1 polymer ?
#
loop_
_entity_poly.entity_id
_entity_poly.type
_entity_poly.pdbx_seq_one_letter_code
_entity_poly.pdbx_strand_id
1 'polypeptide(L)'
;MFFTLAAILGHFIVGQASAFTHIVGGSHGWRVPENQTYFQEWAKPRTFGVGDRLVFPSRPCGNNVVMVSKEDFEACTQDKVFNMYYEGPTILNLTQVGDYYFYSGVGKHCEAGQKLHITVGDKEGFSGDHLPFKSFSTEDDATTAATSPVPSQLPNAKHSSATTIQDVEYATLSSAEVTLLQIACQEKGRLSQFWPGEA
;
A
#
# COMPACT_ATOMS: atom_id res chain seq x y z
N MET A 1 -48.14 -29.52 25.20
CA MET A 1 -47.53 -28.56 24.27
C MET A 1 -46.75 -27.51 25.07
N PHE A 2 -45.57 -27.85 25.62
CA PHE A 2 -44.73 -26.92 26.41
C PHE A 2 -43.23 -27.32 26.35
N PHE A 3 -42.73 -27.72 25.18
CA PHE A 3 -41.34 -28.22 25.07
C PHE A 3 -40.52 -27.61 23.91
N THR A 4 -40.88 -26.44 23.38
CA THR A 4 -40.15 -25.81 22.26
C THR A 4 -39.80 -24.34 22.48
N LEU A 5 -39.50 -23.92 23.71
CA LEU A 5 -39.12 -22.53 24.01
C LEU A 5 -37.67 -22.34 24.50
N ALA A 6 -36.83 -23.38 24.51
CA ALA A 6 -35.48 -23.29 25.08
C ALA A 6 -34.33 -23.35 24.06
N ALA A 7 -34.57 -23.30 22.74
CA ALA A 7 -33.56 -23.70 21.76
C ALA A 7 -33.04 -22.63 20.78
N ILE A 8 -33.41 -21.34 20.89
CA ILE A 8 -32.93 -20.34 19.91
C ILE A 8 -32.54 -19.05 20.60
N LEU A 9 -31.36 -19.01 21.23
CA LEU A 9 -30.65 -17.74 21.40
C LEU A 9 -29.14 -17.91 21.54
N GLY A 10 -28.55 -18.79 20.73
CA GLY A 10 -27.12 -18.72 20.42
C GLY A 10 -26.91 -17.72 19.29
N HIS A 11 -27.03 -16.42 19.57
CA HIS A 11 -26.53 -15.40 18.63
C HIS A 11 -25.02 -15.58 18.55
N PHE A 12 -24.54 -16.16 17.45
CA PHE A 12 -23.14 -16.05 17.06
C PHE A 12 -22.85 -14.56 16.92
N ILE A 13 -22.16 -13.99 17.91
CA ILE A 13 -21.51 -12.69 17.76
C ILE A 13 -20.39 -12.95 16.76
N VAL A 14 -20.69 -12.79 15.47
CA VAL A 14 -19.67 -12.73 14.44
C VAL A 14 -18.98 -11.40 14.68
N GLY A 15 -17.81 -11.45 15.32
CA GLY A 15 -16.95 -10.28 15.43
C GLY A 15 -16.67 -9.76 14.03
N GLN A 16 -16.99 -8.50 13.76
CA GLN A 16 -16.59 -7.84 12.52
C GLN A 16 -15.07 -7.63 12.62
N ALA A 17 -14.30 -8.57 12.08
CA ALA A 17 -12.87 -8.34 11.87
C ALA A 17 -12.75 -7.23 10.81
N SER A 18 -12.40 -6.02 11.24
CA SER A 18 -12.18 -4.91 10.32
C SER A 18 -10.85 -5.13 9.58
N ALA A 19 -10.89 -5.26 8.26
CA ALA A 19 -9.69 -5.35 7.43
C ALA A 19 -8.95 -4.00 7.39
N PHE A 20 -7.67 -3.98 7.77
CA PHE A 20 -6.83 -2.79 7.66
C PHE A 20 -6.21 -2.65 6.28
N THR A 21 -6.02 -1.40 5.84
CA THR A 21 -5.28 -1.10 4.61
C THR A 21 -3.94 -0.45 4.95
N HIS A 22 -2.85 -1.13 4.61
CA HIS A 22 -1.49 -0.69 4.85
C HIS A 22 -0.90 -0.08 3.57
N ILE A 23 -0.70 1.25 3.57
CA ILE A 23 -0.02 1.94 2.47
C ILE A 23 1.50 1.83 2.67
N VAL A 24 2.14 1.04 1.82
CA VAL A 24 3.59 0.75 1.88
C VAL A 24 4.40 2.03 1.75
N GLY A 25 5.28 2.29 2.72
CA GLY A 25 6.12 3.49 2.76
C GLY A 25 5.39 4.80 3.10
N GLY A 26 4.06 4.78 3.32
CA GLY A 26 3.30 5.98 3.64
C GLY A 26 3.51 7.11 2.61
N SER A 27 3.95 8.28 3.07
CA SER A 27 4.25 9.43 2.20
C SER A 27 5.46 9.23 1.29
N HIS A 28 6.40 8.34 1.65
CA HIS A 28 7.54 8.03 0.80
C HIS A 28 7.13 7.18 -0.41
N GLY A 29 6.15 6.29 -0.22
CA GLY A 29 5.66 5.36 -1.23
C GLY A 29 6.60 4.20 -1.54
N TRP A 30 6.39 3.52 -2.68
CA TRP A 30 7.20 2.38 -3.12
C TRP A 30 8.25 2.81 -4.14
N ARG A 31 9.42 3.24 -3.64
CA ARG A 31 10.59 3.65 -4.43
C ARG A 31 11.87 3.33 -3.66
N VAL A 32 13.04 3.46 -4.31
CA VAL A 32 14.34 3.30 -3.66
C VAL A 32 14.46 4.30 -2.49
N PRO A 33 14.67 3.82 -1.25
CA PRO A 33 14.80 4.69 -0.09
C PRO A 33 16.22 5.26 0.04
N GLU A 34 16.37 6.34 0.81
CA GLU A 34 17.69 6.88 1.17
C GLU A 34 18.45 5.96 2.14
N ASN A 35 17.72 5.24 2.99
CA ASN A 35 18.25 4.26 3.92
C ASN A 35 17.72 2.86 3.57
N GLN A 36 18.62 1.88 3.47
CA GLN A 36 18.27 0.50 3.13
C GLN A 36 17.30 -0.17 4.13
N THR A 37 17.27 0.28 5.38
CA THR A 37 16.37 -0.26 6.42
C THR A 37 14.98 0.37 6.42
N TYR A 38 14.69 1.33 5.54
CA TYR A 38 13.47 2.15 5.57
C TYR A 38 12.18 1.33 5.61
N PHE A 39 12.00 0.35 4.70
CA PHE A 39 10.78 -0.44 4.65
C PHE A 39 10.66 -1.44 5.82
N GLN A 40 11.79 -1.89 6.37
CA GLN A 40 11.81 -2.68 7.59
C GLN A 40 11.31 -1.82 8.77
N GLU A 41 11.80 -0.59 8.89
CA GLU A 41 11.37 0.36 9.93
C GLU A 41 9.91 0.76 9.77
N TRP A 42 9.43 0.92 8.52
CA TRP A 42 8.02 1.12 8.22
C TRP A 42 7.15 -0.08 8.67
N ALA A 43 7.64 -1.31 8.54
CA ALA A 43 6.88 -2.50 8.93
C ALA A 43 6.85 -2.72 10.46
N LYS A 44 7.93 -2.37 11.18
CA LYS A 44 8.09 -2.63 12.63
C LYS A 44 6.90 -2.24 13.53
N PRO A 45 6.30 -1.04 13.42
CA PRO A 45 5.18 -0.64 14.30
C PRO A 45 3.83 -1.21 13.85
N ARG A 46 3.79 -2.06 12.81
CA ARG A 46 2.55 -2.56 12.21
C ARG A 46 2.30 -4.03 12.56
N THR A 47 1.04 -4.39 12.62
CA THR A 47 0.57 -5.78 12.61
C THR A 47 -0.18 -6.02 11.32
N PHE A 48 0.10 -7.16 10.67
CA PHE A 48 -0.59 -7.60 9.47
C PHE A 48 -1.46 -8.80 9.81
N GLY A 49 -2.77 -8.66 9.59
CA GLY A 49 -3.77 -9.69 9.83
C GLY A 49 -4.28 -10.32 8.55
N VAL A 50 -4.79 -11.55 8.63
CA VAL A 50 -5.59 -12.13 7.54
C VAL A 50 -6.82 -11.24 7.31
N GLY A 51 -7.09 -10.90 6.04
CA GLY A 51 -8.13 -9.97 5.62
C GLY A 51 -7.60 -8.57 5.29
N ASP A 52 -6.41 -8.19 5.78
CA ASP A 52 -5.80 -6.90 5.49
C ASP A 52 -5.42 -6.73 4.01
N ARG A 53 -5.19 -5.48 3.62
CA ARG A 53 -4.74 -5.08 2.27
C ARG A 53 -3.39 -4.40 2.35
N LEU A 54 -2.48 -4.76 1.46
CA LEU A 54 -1.18 -4.12 1.29
C LEU A 54 -1.18 -3.35 -0.03
N VAL A 55 -1.03 -2.02 0.04
CA VAL A 55 -1.08 -1.13 -1.12
C VAL A 55 0.31 -0.60 -1.39
N PHE A 56 0.84 -0.94 -2.56
CA PHE A 56 2.09 -0.39 -3.08
C PHE A 56 1.77 0.76 -4.02
N PRO A 57 2.04 2.02 -3.62
CA PRO A 57 1.92 3.17 -4.50
C PRO A 57 3.13 3.20 -5.45
N SER A 58 3.12 2.32 -6.44
CA SER A 58 4.11 2.23 -7.51
C SER A 58 3.65 3.01 -8.75
N ARG A 59 4.62 3.59 -9.47
CA ARG A 59 4.37 4.15 -10.81
C ARG A 59 4.58 3.04 -11.86
N PRO A 60 3.78 3.02 -12.95
CA PRO A 60 4.02 2.09 -14.05
C PRO A 60 5.46 2.18 -14.55
N CYS A 61 6.05 1.05 -14.96
CA CYS A 61 7.39 0.95 -15.55
C CYS A 61 8.59 1.37 -14.68
N GLY A 62 8.41 2.10 -13.58
CA GLY A 62 9.52 2.66 -12.79
C GLY A 62 9.82 1.92 -11.49
N ASN A 63 8.82 1.26 -10.90
CA ASN A 63 8.95 0.48 -9.67
C ASN A 63 7.99 -0.70 -9.73
N ASN A 64 8.48 -1.92 -9.97
CA ASN A 64 7.64 -3.10 -9.92
C ASN A 64 7.53 -3.66 -8.49
N VAL A 65 6.57 -4.55 -8.28
CA VAL A 65 6.47 -5.33 -7.04
C VAL A 65 6.64 -6.80 -7.42
N VAL A 66 7.68 -7.43 -6.91
CA VAL A 66 7.95 -8.86 -7.09
C VAL A 66 7.73 -9.55 -5.76
N MET A 67 6.91 -10.61 -5.74
CA MET A 67 6.77 -11.49 -4.59
C MET A 67 7.61 -12.74 -4.82
N VAL A 68 8.47 -13.09 -3.86
CA VAL A 68 9.50 -14.13 -4.02
C VAL A 68 9.63 -15.01 -2.76
N SER A 69 10.48 -16.05 -2.84
CA SER A 69 10.92 -16.78 -1.64
C SER A 69 11.84 -15.94 -0.74
N LYS A 70 12.07 -16.42 0.48
CA LYS A 70 12.99 -15.77 1.42
C LYS A 70 14.42 -15.70 0.88
N GLU A 71 14.90 -16.78 0.27
CA GLU A 71 16.26 -16.86 -0.26
C GLU A 71 16.48 -15.82 -1.37
N ASP A 72 15.54 -15.74 -2.30
CA ASP A 72 15.53 -14.76 -3.38
C ASP A 72 15.42 -13.34 -2.87
N PHE A 73 14.62 -13.12 -1.82
CA PHE A 73 14.53 -11.82 -1.17
C PHE A 73 15.87 -11.41 -0.56
N GLU A 74 16.54 -12.30 0.18
CA GLU A 74 17.83 -12.04 0.81
C GLU A 74 18.93 -11.78 -0.23
N ALA A 75 18.96 -12.57 -1.30
CA ALA A 75 19.96 -12.49 -2.37
C ALA A 75 19.63 -11.46 -3.46
N CYS A 76 18.41 -10.90 -3.47
CA CYS A 76 17.89 -10.08 -4.56
C CYS A 76 17.92 -10.80 -5.93
N THR A 77 17.54 -12.08 -5.97
CA THR A 77 17.46 -12.92 -7.18
C THR A 77 16.02 -13.23 -7.56
N GLN A 78 15.79 -13.75 -8.77
CA GLN A 78 14.47 -14.05 -9.35
C GLN A 78 14.31 -15.53 -9.74
N ASP A 79 14.94 -16.43 -8.99
CA ASP A 79 14.91 -17.87 -9.28
C ASP A 79 13.56 -18.51 -8.93
N LYS A 80 12.87 -17.98 -7.91
CA LYS A 80 11.58 -18.43 -7.36
C LYS A 80 10.64 -17.24 -7.16
N VAL A 81 10.17 -16.70 -8.28
CA VAL A 81 9.14 -15.65 -8.31
C VAL A 81 7.75 -16.27 -8.17
N PHE A 82 6.97 -15.79 -7.19
CA PHE A 82 5.57 -16.16 -7.02
C PHE A 82 4.65 -15.27 -7.85
N ASN A 83 4.89 -13.96 -7.85
CA ASN A 83 4.09 -12.99 -8.60
C ASN A 83 4.90 -11.74 -8.96
N MET A 84 4.48 -11.03 -9.99
CA MET A 84 5.14 -9.83 -10.48
C MET A 84 4.14 -8.81 -11.00
N TYR A 85 4.25 -7.56 -10.55
CA TYR A 85 3.30 -6.49 -10.85
C TYR A 85 4.03 -5.25 -11.40
N TYR A 86 3.69 -4.84 -12.62
CA TYR A 86 4.38 -3.78 -13.36
C TYR A 86 3.54 -2.53 -13.65
N GLU A 87 2.22 -2.62 -13.45
CA GLU A 87 1.26 -1.65 -13.98
C GLU A 87 0.84 -0.57 -12.98
N GLY A 88 1.04 -0.78 -11.66
CA GLY A 88 0.87 0.20 -10.57
C GLY A 88 -0.49 0.94 -10.46
N PRO A 89 -0.91 1.40 -9.27
CA PRO A 89 -0.52 0.90 -7.94
C PRO A 89 -0.97 -0.55 -7.74
N THR A 90 -0.19 -1.33 -6.99
CA THR A 90 -0.51 -2.75 -6.70
C THR A 90 -1.26 -2.88 -5.38
N ILE A 91 -2.36 -3.61 -5.38
CA ILE A 91 -3.13 -3.93 -4.17
C ILE A 91 -3.13 -5.44 -3.97
N LEU A 92 -2.61 -5.89 -2.83
CA LEU A 92 -2.57 -7.30 -2.45
C LEU A 92 -3.45 -7.56 -1.23
N ASN A 93 -4.31 -8.57 -1.31
CA ASN A 93 -5.10 -9.02 -0.18
C ASN A 93 -4.31 -10.10 0.60
N LEU A 94 -4.15 -9.91 1.90
CA LEU A 94 -3.46 -10.82 2.80
C LEU A 94 -4.44 -11.91 3.23
N THR A 95 -4.50 -13.01 2.49
CA THR A 95 -5.54 -14.04 2.65
C THR A 95 -5.13 -15.22 3.52
N GLN A 96 -3.84 -15.36 3.82
CA GLN A 96 -3.29 -16.48 4.56
C GLN A 96 -2.22 -15.99 5.53
N VAL A 97 -2.03 -16.74 6.62
CA VAL A 97 -0.92 -16.54 7.53
C VAL A 97 0.40 -16.93 6.89
N GLY A 98 1.48 -16.28 7.33
CA GLY A 98 2.84 -16.62 6.90
C GLY A 98 3.69 -15.40 6.59
N ASP A 99 4.90 -15.68 6.13
CA ASP A 99 5.87 -14.67 5.72
C ASP A 99 5.74 -14.35 4.24
N TYR A 100 5.69 -13.06 3.94
CA TYR A 100 5.61 -12.54 2.59
C TYR A 100 6.79 -11.63 2.32
N TYR A 101 7.47 -11.88 1.20
CA TYR A 101 8.67 -11.17 0.79
C TYR A 101 8.43 -10.46 -0.53
N PHE A 102 8.67 -9.15 -0.52
CA PHE A 102 8.45 -8.26 -1.65
C PHE A 102 9.72 -7.47 -1.95
N TYR A 103 10.05 -7.25 -3.21
CA TYR A 103 11.08 -6.27 -3.58
C TYR A 103 10.84 -5.70 -4.99
N SER A 104 11.57 -4.63 -5.35
CA SER A 104 11.63 -4.12 -6.72
C SER A 104 12.73 -4.80 -7.51
N GLY A 105 12.36 -5.54 -8.55
CA GLY A 105 13.29 -6.26 -9.43
C GLY A 105 13.89 -5.41 -10.54
N VAL A 106 13.76 -4.10 -10.45
CA VAL A 106 14.37 -3.15 -11.39
C VAL A 106 15.83 -2.90 -10.98
N GLY A 107 16.78 -3.24 -11.86
CA GLY A 107 18.20 -2.93 -11.68
C GLY A 107 18.73 -3.33 -10.30
N LYS A 108 19.24 -2.33 -9.55
CA LYS A 108 19.77 -2.49 -8.19
C LYS A 108 18.84 -1.99 -7.07
N HIS A 109 17.54 -1.87 -7.35
CA HIS A 109 16.59 -1.32 -6.38
C HIS A 109 16.45 -2.19 -5.13
N CYS A 110 16.45 -3.52 -5.29
CA CYS A 110 16.38 -4.46 -4.17
C CYS A 110 17.59 -4.30 -3.24
N GLU A 111 18.80 -4.28 -3.79
CA GLU A 111 20.05 -4.12 -3.04
C GLU A 111 20.16 -2.72 -2.42
N ALA A 112 19.59 -1.71 -3.06
CA ALA A 112 19.45 -0.37 -2.51
C ALA A 112 18.35 -0.25 -1.43
N GLY A 113 17.69 -1.34 -1.07
CA GLY A 113 16.75 -1.42 0.05
C GLY A 113 15.29 -1.24 -0.30
N GLN A 114 14.91 -1.23 -1.58
CA GLN A 114 13.50 -1.29 -2.00
C GLN A 114 12.95 -2.72 -1.87
N LYS A 115 12.84 -3.18 -0.62
CA LYS A 115 12.42 -4.53 -0.25
C LYS A 115 11.67 -4.52 1.08
N LEU A 116 10.64 -5.33 1.19
CA LEU A 116 9.74 -5.42 2.33
C LEU A 116 9.50 -6.89 2.69
N HIS A 117 9.69 -7.23 3.96
CA HIS A 117 9.23 -8.48 4.55
C HIS A 117 8.12 -8.15 5.56
N ILE A 118 7.02 -8.89 5.52
CA ILE A 118 5.97 -8.86 6.53
C ILE A 118 5.63 -10.28 6.99
N THR A 119 5.14 -10.39 8.22
CA THR A 119 4.56 -11.63 8.77
C THR A 119 3.08 -11.40 9.04
N VAL A 120 2.24 -12.20 8.40
CA VAL A 120 0.78 -12.17 8.55
C VAL A 120 0.36 -13.23 9.57
N GLY A 121 -0.46 -12.84 10.54
CA GLY A 121 -0.98 -13.75 11.57
C GLY A 121 -2.49 -13.76 11.66
N ASP A 122 -3.01 -14.70 12.45
CA ASP A 122 -4.44 -14.82 12.81
C ASP A 122 -4.82 -13.81 13.91
N LYS A 123 -4.55 -12.53 13.66
CA LYS A 123 -4.88 -11.41 14.56
C LYS A 123 -5.32 -10.20 13.75
N GLU A 124 -6.01 -9.28 14.41
CA GLU A 124 -6.42 -8.03 13.77
C GLU A 124 -5.20 -7.22 13.33
N GLY A 125 -5.31 -6.65 12.12
CA GLY A 125 -4.33 -5.72 11.59
C GLY A 125 -4.23 -4.45 12.42
N PHE A 126 -3.07 -3.79 12.35
CA PHE A 126 -2.88 -2.47 12.93
C PHE A 126 -1.80 -1.72 12.15
N SER A 127 -2.12 -0.54 11.62
CA SER A 127 -1.18 0.24 10.79
C SER A 127 -0.34 1.26 11.57
N GLY A 128 -0.39 1.27 12.91
CA GLY A 128 0.21 2.30 13.76
C GLY A 128 -0.69 3.55 13.88
N ASP A 129 -0.49 4.35 14.94
CA ASP A 129 -1.25 5.60 15.20
C ASP A 129 -0.95 6.73 14.19
N HIS A 130 -0.19 6.44 13.13
CA HIS A 130 0.45 7.42 12.25
C HIS A 130 -0.07 7.20 10.83
N LEU A 131 -1.38 7.25 10.65
CA LEU A 131 -1.97 7.41 9.32
C LEU A 131 -2.14 8.92 9.07
N PRO A 132 -1.48 9.52 8.06
CA PRO A 132 -1.74 10.92 7.69
C PRO A 132 -3.13 11.12 7.06
N PHE A 133 -3.87 10.03 6.81
CA PHE A 133 -5.23 10.09 6.31
C PHE A 133 -6.20 9.97 7.47
N LYS A 134 -6.85 11.11 7.78
CA LYS A 134 -8.06 11.16 8.59
C LYS A 134 -9.08 10.22 7.93
N SER A 135 -9.34 9.10 8.57
CA SER A 135 -10.47 8.24 8.22
C SER A 135 -11.73 9.11 8.29
N PHE A 136 -12.38 9.32 7.15
CA PHE A 136 -13.73 9.85 7.13
C PHE A 136 -14.66 8.73 7.60
N SER A 137 -14.87 8.64 8.91
CA SER A 137 -16.08 8.04 9.45
C SER A 137 -17.22 9.01 9.15
N THR A 138 -18.02 8.69 8.14
CA THR A 138 -19.36 9.23 7.99
C THR A 138 -20.23 8.59 9.05
N GLU A 139 -20.47 9.31 10.14
CA GLU A 139 -21.50 8.97 11.12
C GLU A 139 -22.45 10.16 11.21
N ASP A 140 -23.68 9.92 10.72
CA ASP A 140 -24.84 10.78 10.86
C ASP A 140 -25.08 11.10 12.34
N ASP A 141 -25.14 12.39 12.69
CA ASP A 141 -26.23 12.88 13.56
C ASP A 141 -26.44 14.38 13.40
N ALA A 142 -27.71 14.76 13.38
CA ALA A 142 -28.21 16.10 13.16
C ALA A 142 -28.42 16.85 14.49
N THR A 143 -28.49 18.18 14.39
CA THR A 143 -29.29 19.10 15.25
C THR A 143 -28.54 19.78 16.42
N THR A 144 -28.10 21.05 16.23
CA THR A 144 -28.78 22.29 16.70
C THR A 144 -27.83 23.51 16.72
N ALA A 145 -28.34 24.66 16.26
CA ALA A 145 -27.79 26.02 16.20
C ALA A 145 -27.37 26.61 17.59
N ALA A 146 -26.70 27.75 17.81
CA ALA A 146 -26.27 28.98 17.11
C ALA A 146 -25.12 29.58 18.01
N THR A 147 -24.18 30.46 17.63
CA THR A 147 -24.32 31.90 17.32
C THR A 147 -22.88 32.49 17.15
N SER A 148 -22.68 33.43 16.23
CA SER A 148 -21.45 34.27 16.01
C SER A 148 -21.27 35.36 17.11
N PRO A 149 -20.19 36.19 17.21
CA PRO A 149 -19.42 36.86 16.12
C PRO A 149 -17.87 37.05 16.24
N VAL A 150 -17.17 36.95 15.09
CA VAL A 150 -16.18 37.88 14.42
C VAL A 150 -15.34 38.85 15.31
N PRO A 151 -14.00 39.09 15.09
CA PRO A 151 -13.44 39.59 13.82
C PRO A 151 -12.06 39.13 13.30
N SER A 152 -11.98 39.25 11.98
CA SER A 152 -10.87 39.31 11.03
C SER A 152 -9.51 39.80 11.54
N GLN A 153 -8.44 39.11 11.11
CA GLN A 153 -7.21 39.76 10.67
C GLN A 153 -6.38 38.85 9.75
N LEU A 154 -6.17 39.34 8.52
CA LEU A 154 -5.20 38.85 7.55
C LEU A 154 -3.82 39.43 7.89
N PRO A 155 -2.73 38.68 7.69
CA PRO A 155 -1.65 39.28 6.90
C PRO A 155 -1.18 38.34 5.79
N ASN A 156 -1.05 38.94 4.60
CA ASN A 156 -0.32 38.42 3.48
C ASN A 156 1.10 37.99 3.90
N ALA A 157 1.47 36.76 3.56
CA ALA A 157 2.85 36.39 3.36
C ALA A 157 2.98 35.77 1.96
N LYS A 158 3.41 36.61 1.02
CA LYS A 158 4.15 36.13 -0.16
C LYS A 158 5.39 35.40 0.36
N HIS A 159 5.49 34.11 0.07
CA HIS A 159 6.78 33.47 -0.23
C HIS A 159 6.53 32.44 -1.33
N SER A 160 6.63 32.96 -2.56
CA SER A 160 7.03 32.16 -3.71
C SER A 160 8.44 31.67 -3.44
N SER A 161 8.60 30.36 -3.27
CA SER A 161 9.70 29.54 -3.80
C SER A 161 9.61 28.16 -3.17
N ALA A 162 9.11 27.18 -3.92
CA ALA A 162 9.44 25.79 -3.70
C ALA A 162 9.26 25.01 -5.01
N THR A 163 10.42 24.77 -5.62
CA THR A 163 10.77 23.52 -6.31
C THR A 163 10.00 23.19 -7.59
N THR A 164 10.66 23.46 -8.71
CA THR A 164 10.52 22.67 -9.94
C THR A 164 10.72 21.19 -9.59
N ILE A 165 9.64 20.44 -9.43
CA ILE A 165 9.66 18.97 -9.37
C ILE A 165 9.00 18.46 -10.63
N GLN A 166 9.57 17.40 -11.18
CA GLN A 166 9.16 16.61 -12.35
C GLN A 166 7.77 15.95 -12.19
N ASP A 167 6.76 16.69 -11.73
CA ASP A 167 5.46 16.16 -11.26
C ASP A 167 4.31 16.31 -12.27
N VAL A 168 4.57 16.73 -13.50
CA VAL A 168 3.48 17.02 -14.47
C VAL A 168 3.28 15.91 -15.53
N GLU A 169 4.17 14.91 -15.62
CA GLU A 169 4.16 14.02 -16.79
C GLU A 169 3.14 12.86 -16.71
N TYR A 170 2.60 12.54 -15.53
CA TYR A 170 1.59 11.47 -15.38
C TYR A 170 0.18 11.97 -15.05
N ALA A 171 0.06 13.15 -14.43
CA ALA A 171 -1.25 13.71 -14.06
C ALA A 171 -2.01 14.35 -15.25
N THR A 172 -1.36 14.42 -16.43
CA THR A 172 -1.90 15.01 -17.65
C THR A 172 -2.27 13.98 -18.73
N LEU A 173 -1.93 12.71 -18.52
CA LEU A 173 -2.21 11.64 -19.47
C LEU A 173 -3.70 11.30 -19.47
N SER A 174 -4.26 11.09 -20.66
CA SER A 174 -5.58 10.53 -20.82
C SER A 174 -5.63 9.09 -20.30
N SER A 175 -6.83 8.60 -19.95
CA SER A 175 -7.00 7.19 -19.57
C SER A 175 -6.45 6.23 -20.62
N ALA A 176 -6.51 6.57 -21.91
CA ALA A 176 -6.00 5.74 -23.00
C ALA A 176 -4.46 5.66 -23.01
N GLU A 177 -3.78 6.78 -22.76
CA GLU A 177 -2.31 6.83 -22.68
C GLU A 177 -1.78 6.08 -21.46
N VAL A 178 -2.46 6.19 -20.32
CA VAL A 178 -2.14 5.39 -19.12
C VAL A 178 -2.27 3.89 -19.42
N THR A 179 -3.36 3.48 -20.08
CA THR A 179 -3.56 2.08 -20.47
C THR A 179 -2.51 1.58 -21.46
N LEU A 180 -2.14 2.37 -22.47
CA LEU A 180 -1.08 2.00 -23.43
C LEU A 180 0.28 1.86 -22.74
N LEU A 181 0.59 2.75 -21.81
CA LEU A 181 1.83 2.70 -21.04
C LEU A 181 1.86 1.47 -20.14
N GLN A 182 0.76 1.14 -19.48
CA GLN A 182 0.62 -0.09 -18.69
C GLN A 182 0.83 -1.35 -19.54
N ILE A 183 0.19 -1.45 -20.71
CA ILE A 183 0.38 -2.56 -21.65
C ILE A 183 1.86 -2.69 -22.05
N ALA A 184 2.52 -1.56 -22.37
CA ALA A 184 3.93 -1.54 -22.69
C ALA A 184 4.81 -1.97 -21.50
N CYS A 185 4.48 -1.57 -20.26
CA CYS A 185 5.19 -2.01 -19.06
C CYS A 185 5.05 -3.52 -18.84
N GLN A 186 3.85 -4.07 -19.07
CA GLN A 186 3.60 -5.50 -18.92
C GLN A 186 4.32 -6.32 -19.99
N GLU A 187 4.36 -5.84 -21.24
CA GLU A 187 5.10 -6.50 -22.31
C GLU A 187 6.61 -6.46 -22.06
N LYS A 188 7.15 -5.30 -21.64
CA LYS A 188 8.55 -5.19 -21.19
C LYS A 188 8.86 -6.12 -20.01
N GLY A 189 7.98 -6.19 -19.01
CA GLY A 189 8.14 -7.08 -17.86
C GLY A 189 8.18 -8.55 -18.28
N ARG A 190 7.27 -8.96 -19.17
CA ARG A 190 7.25 -10.30 -19.76
C ARG A 190 8.55 -10.59 -20.51
N LEU A 191 9.03 -9.66 -21.34
CA LEU A 191 10.27 -9.83 -22.08
C LEU A 191 11.50 -9.90 -21.17
N SER A 192 11.55 -9.12 -20.08
CA SER A 192 12.66 -9.18 -19.12
C SER A 192 12.73 -10.50 -18.35
N GLN A 193 11.60 -11.20 -18.16
CA GLN A 193 11.60 -12.55 -17.60
C GLN A 193 12.23 -13.58 -18.56
N PHE A 194 12.19 -13.32 -19.87
CA PHE A 194 12.80 -14.19 -20.88
C PHE A 194 14.25 -13.78 -21.24
N TRP A 195 14.65 -12.54 -20.97
CA TRP A 195 16.01 -12.02 -21.20
C TRP A 195 16.53 -11.20 -20.01
N PRO A 196 17.17 -11.83 -19.02
CA PRO A 196 17.68 -11.14 -17.82
C PRO A 196 18.97 -10.31 -18.05
N GLY A 197 19.25 -9.87 -19.28
CA GLY A 197 20.57 -9.34 -19.68
C GLY A 197 20.64 -7.90 -20.19
N GLU A 198 19.51 -7.20 -20.35
CA GLU A 198 19.50 -5.82 -20.86
C GLU A 198 18.57 -4.93 -20.03
N ALA A 199 19.08 -4.42 -18.91
CA ALA A 199 18.56 -3.26 -18.19
C ALA A 199 19.68 -2.56 -17.43
#